data_AF-A0A975H7R7-F1
#
_entry.id   AF-A0A975H7R7-F1
#
_cell.length_a   1.000
_cell.length_b   1.000
_cell.length_c   1.000
_cell.angle_alpha   90.00
_cell.angle_beta   90.00
_cell.angle_gamma   90.00
#
_symmetry.space_group_name_H-M   'P 1'
#
loop_
_entity.id
_entity.type
_entity.pdbx_description
1 polymer ?
#
loop_
_entity_poly.entity_id
_entity_poly.type
_entity_poly.pdbx_seq_one_letter_code
_entity_poly.pdbx_strand_id
1 'polypeptide(L)' 'MRIYLDTSVFGGYFDKEFEEWTKPLFERINDGEFTVLLSTMLDEELEFAPKRIKELI' A
#
# COMPACT_ATOMS: atom_id res chain seq x y z
N MET A 1 2.20 -18.30 -2.38
CA MET A 1 0.91 -17.84 -1.79
C MET A 1 0.63 -16.42 -2.28
N ARG A 2 -0.63 -16.03 -2.51
CA ARG A 2 -0.97 -14.68 -2.99
C ARG A 2 -1.57 -13.86 -1.87
N ILE A 3 -1.13 -12.62 -1.71
CA ILE A 3 -1.68 -11.68 -0.74
C ILE A 3 -2.14 -10.43 -1.46
N TYR A 4 -3.30 -9.91 -1.07
CA TYR A 4 -3.78 -8.61 -1.50
C TYR A 4 -3.34 -7.58 -0.48
N LEU A 5 -2.68 -6.52 -0.93
CA LEU A 5 -2.29 -5.41 -0.09
C LEU A 5 -3.11 -4.19 -0.43
N ASP A 6 -3.67 -3.58 0.61
CA ASP A 6 -4.26 -2.26 0.56
C ASP A 6 -3.17 -1.19 0.39
N THR A 7 -3.49 -0.05 -0.23
CA THR A 7 -2.53 1.06 -0.43
C THR A 7 -2.07 1.66 0.90
N SER A 8 -2.92 1.64 1.93
CA SER A 8 -2.58 2.11 3.29
C SER A 8 -1.42 1.34 3.94
N VAL A 9 -1.22 0.07 3.57
CA VAL A 9 -0.11 -0.77 4.09
C VAL A 9 1.25 -0.21 3.70
N PHE A 10 1.35 0.45 2.53
CA PHE A 10 2.56 1.14 2.10
C PHE A 10 2.82 2.39 2.93
N GLY A 11 1.77 3.11 3.32
CA GLY A 11 1.87 4.24 4.26
C GLY A 11 2.40 3.78 5.61
N GLY A 12 1.90 2.65 6.11
CA GLY A 12 2.33 2.06 7.37
C GLY A 12 3.82 1.70 7.42
N TYR A 13 4.47 1.43 6.29
CA TYR A 13 5.93 1.19 6.22
C TYR A 13 6.76 2.39 6.68
N PHE A 14 6.25 3.60 6.48
CA PHE A 14 6.92 4.86 6.85
C PHE A 14 6.34 5.52 8.10
N ASP A 15 5.24 4.98 8.62
CA ASP A 15 4.59 5.47 9.83
C ASP A 15 5.14 4.73 11.06
N LYS A 16 5.59 5.48 12.06
CA LYS A 16 6.15 4.92 13.29
C LYS A 16 5.14 4.05 14.05
N GLU A 17 3.84 4.32 13.93
CA GLU A 17 2.80 3.51 14.57
C GLU A 17 2.73 2.10 13.96
N PHE A 18 3.07 1.96 12.68
CA PHE A 18 2.83 0.74 11.90
C PHE A 18 4.11 0.07 11.39
N GLU A 19 5.28 0.69 11.56
CA GLU A 19 6.56 0.21 11.01
C GLU A 19 6.96 -1.18 11.55
N GLU A 20 6.62 -1.50 12.80
CA GLU A 20 6.94 -2.78 13.44
C GLU A 20 6.28 -3.97 12.71
N TRP A 21 5.10 -3.74 12.13
CA TRP A 21 4.32 -4.78 11.45
C TRP A 21 4.60 -4.80 9.95
N THR A 22 4.75 -3.63 9.36
CA THR A 22 4.89 -3.49 7.91
C THR A 22 6.31 -3.78 7.44
N LYS A 23 7.37 -3.35 8.15
CA LYS A 23 8.75 -3.64 7.72
C LYS A 23 9.04 -5.14 7.56
N PRO A 24 8.70 -6.02 8.53
CA PRO A 24 8.91 -7.46 8.36
C PRO A 24 8.05 -8.06 7.23
N LEU A 25 6.85 -7.53 6.99
CA LEU A 25 6.02 -7.96 5.87
C LEU A 25 6.72 -7.69 4.53
N PHE A 26 7.30 -6.50 4.37
CA PHE A 26 8.04 -6.12 3.16
C PHE A 26 9.33 -6.91 2.98
N GLU A 27 10.06 -7.24 4.05
CA GLU A 27 11.23 -8.14 3.98
C GLU A 27 10.84 -9.49 3.39
N ARG A 28 9.78 -10.12 3.90
CA ARG A 28 9.30 -11.42 3.40
C ARG A 28 8.76 -11.36 1.97
N ILE A 29 8.17 -10.23 1.57
CA ILE A 29 7.79 -9.98 0.18
C ILE A 29 9.03 -9.92 -0.72
N ASN A 30 10.09 -9.21 -0.29
CA ASN A 30 11.35 -9.11 -1.03
C ASN A 30 12.07 -10.45 -1.13
N ASP A 31 11.94 -11.30 -0.12
CA ASP A 31 12.45 -12.69 -0.13
C ASP A 31 11.64 -13.62 -1.05
N GLY A 32 10.59 -13.10 -1.70
CA GLY A 32 9.78 -13.83 -2.68
C GLY A 32 8.80 -14.83 -2.05
N GLU A 33 8.54 -14.74 -0.75
CA GLU A 33 7.58 -15.63 -0.06
C GLU A 33 6.14 -15.44 -0.58
N PHE A 34 5.85 -14.25 -1.13
CA PHE A 34 4.52 -13.86 -1.57
C PHE A 34 4.52 -13.29 -2.99
N THR A 35 3.44 -13.60 -3.73
CA THR A 35 3.06 -12.82 -4.91
C THR A 35 2.06 -11.76 -4.46
N VAL A 36 2.48 -10.49 -4.50
CA VAL A 36 1.67 -9.36 -4.06
C VAL A 36 0.73 -8.90 -5.17
N LEU A 37 -0.53 -8.72 -4.81
CA LEU A 37 -1.55 -8.07 -5.63
C LEU A 37 -1.93 -6.76 -4.95
N LEU A 38 -1.81 -5.64 -5.66
CA LEU A 38 -2.15 -4.33 -5.13
C LEU A 38 -3.63 -4.06 -5.32
N SER A 39 -4.33 -3.74 -4.23
CA SER A 39 -5.71 -3.26 -4.30
C SER A 39 -5.67 -1.81 -4.78
N THR A 40 -5.93 -1.56 -6.07
CA THR A 40 -6.10 -0.21 -6.61
C THR A 40 -7.49 0.30 -6.25
N MET A 41 -7.75 0.66 -4.99
CA MET A 41 -8.90 1.51 -4.64
C MET A 41 -8.61 2.98 -4.97
N LEU A 42 -8.11 3.24 -6.19
CA LEU A 42 -7.80 4.59 -6.65
C LEU A 42 -9.08 5.35 -7.03
N ASP A 43 -10.05 4.68 -7.64
CA ASP A 43 -11.20 5.37 -8.23
C ASP A 43 -12.11 6.01 -7.17
N GLU A 44 -12.36 5.30 -6.05
CA GLU A 44 -13.25 5.78 -4.98
C GLU A 44 -12.58 6.82 -4.07
N GLU A 45 -11.28 6.67 -3.78
CA GLU A 45 -10.54 7.63 -2.96
C GLU A 45 -10.26 8.93 -3.72
N LEU A 46 -10.01 8.84 -5.04
CA LEU A 46 -9.81 10.01 -5.88
C LEU A 46 -11.11 10.78 -6.09
N GLU A 47 -12.28 10.15 -6.06
CA GLU A 47 -13.57 10.85 -6.25
C GLU A 47 -13.68 12.09 -5.32
N PHE A 48 -13.22 11.95 -4.08
CA PHE A 48 -13.22 13.01 -3.06
C PHE A 48 -11.89 13.78 -2.95
N ALA A 49 -10.85 13.40 -3.70
CA ALA A 49 -9.55 14.03 -3.62
C ALA A 49 -9.55 15.47 -4.20
N PRO A 50 -8.80 16.40 -3.59
CA PRO A 50 -8.61 17.74 -4.13
C PRO A 50 -8.08 17.72 -5.58
N LYS A 51 -8.52 18.67 -6.40
CA LYS A 51 -8.24 18.71 -7.85
C LYS A 51 -6.76 18.56 -8.22
N ARG A 52 -5.85 19.13 -7.42
CA ARG A 52 -4.39 19.03 -7.60
C ARG A 52 -3.84 17.59 -7.50
N ILE A 53 -4.54 16.68 -6.81
CA ILE A 53 -4.17 15.27 -6.64
C ILE A 53 -4.66 14.45 -7.84
N LYS A 54 -5.86 14.77 -8.35
CA LYS A 54 -6.43 14.15 -9.57
C LYS A 54 -5.60 14.44 -10.82
N GLU A 55 -4.94 15.58 -10.89
CA GLU A 55 -4.15 16.03 -12.05
C GLU A 55 -2.69 15.51 -12.04
N LEU A 56 -2.28 14.72 -11.05
CA LEU A 56 -0.89 14.27 -10.85
C LEU A 56 -0.61 12.84 -11.34
N ILE A 57 -1.64 12.13 -11.79
CA ILE A 57 -1.61 10.71 -12.21
C ILE A 57 -1.88 10.62 -13.72
#